data_AF-A0A815M356-F1
#
_entry.id   AF-A0A815M356-F1
#
_cell.length_a   1.000
_cell.length_b   1.000
_cell.length_c   1.000
_cell.angle_alpha   90.00
_cell.angle_beta   90.00
_cell.angle_gamma   90.00
#
_symmetry.space_group_name_H-M   'P 1'
#
loop_
_entity.id
_entity.type
_entity.pdbx_description
1 polymer ?
#
loop_
_entity_poly.entity_id
_entity_poly.type
_entity_poly.pdbx_seq_one_letter_code
_entity_poly.pdbx_strand_id
1 'polypeptide(L)'
;MDVKIIIENDHESLITTTILKSKENKNVEVVPSACEKKKKKGVFNPQWLRDSQVNSFLREYKLDSTKILCIACNETFSIHYGGKNDIDRHIKLKRHINNMKSFNINRQLITSTMKPNKEIEETAAAEGVFVYHGGKHGHSYLSQQCITNVLKTIFSSSSAISKSMSCGRTKCNSIAVNVLAPYFTQKVLTEVKQAYFYSIMFDASNKGNTKFFPVCVQYFSKIGVKKGCIIDLIDDADESATNIFENLMTVIKKSGLPFDGLTSIGADNTNVNMGNNHSVYTLFNNEIENLFKGKLS
;
A
#
# COMPACT_ATOMS: atom_id res chain seq x y z
N MET A 1 -4.76 42.33 -8.02
CA MET A 1 -5.78 41.83 -8.98
C MET A 1 -6.36 40.59 -8.37
N ASP A 2 -7.46 40.76 -7.63
CA ASP A 2 -8.20 39.71 -6.97
C ASP A 2 -9.11 39.00 -7.97
N VAL A 3 -9.06 37.67 -7.99
CA VAL A 3 -9.96 36.85 -8.80
C VAL A 3 -11.00 36.21 -7.88
N LYS A 4 -12.22 36.75 -7.93
CA LYS A 4 -13.44 36.18 -7.34
C LYS A 4 -13.89 34.99 -8.19
N ILE A 5 -14.12 33.85 -7.55
CA ILE A 5 -14.81 32.70 -8.16
C ILE A 5 -16.29 32.81 -7.81
N ILE A 6 -17.13 32.95 -8.84
CA ILE A 6 -18.59 32.88 -8.76
C ILE A 6 -18.98 31.43 -9.04
N ILE A 7 -19.80 30.85 -8.17
CA ILE A 7 -20.44 29.54 -8.39
C ILE A 7 -21.91 29.83 -8.69
N GLU A 8 -22.34 29.58 -9.92
CA GLU A 8 -23.75 29.53 -10.31
C GLU A 8 -24.26 28.09 -10.21
N ASN A 9 -25.36 27.91 -9.49
CA ASN A 9 -26.20 26.71 -9.48
C ASN A 9 -27.26 26.85 -10.57
N ASP A 10 -27.60 25.73 -11.23
CA ASP A 10 -28.98 25.22 -11.42
C ASP A 10 -29.04 24.22 -12.60
N HIS A 11 -29.56 23.00 -12.37
CA HIS A 11 -30.94 22.65 -12.73
C HIS A 11 -31.29 21.18 -12.44
N GLU A 12 -32.50 21.02 -11.91
CA GLU A 12 -33.25 19.79 -11.67
C GLU A 12 -33.54 18.95 -12.93
N SER A 13 -33.74 17.64 -12.73
CA SER A 13 -34.76 16.88 -13.47
C SER A 13 -35.50 15.92 -12.54
N LEU A 14 -36.74 16.27 -12.19
CA LEU A 14 -37.74 15.39 -11.58
C LEU A 14 -38.24 14.35 -12.60
N ILE A 15 -38.43 13.10 -12.17
CA ILE A 15 -39.45 12.21 -12.75
C ILE A 15 -40.32 11.66 -11.62
N THR A 16 -41.60 12.01 -11.73
CA THR A 16 -42.74 11.68 -10.91
C THR A 16 -43.17 10.22 -11.10
N THR A 17 -43.55 9.52 -10.02
CA THR A 17 -44.46 8.37 -10.14
C THR A 17 -45.57 8.43 -9.08
N THR A 18 -46.78 8.36 -9.61
CA THR A 18 -48.12 8.52 -9.05
C THR A 18 -48.46 7.53 -7.93
N ILE A 19 -49.10 8.02 -6.87
CA ILE A 19 -49.75 7.21 -5.82
C ILE A 19 -51.18 6.88 -6.28
N LEU A 20 -51.47 5.61 -6.53
CA LEU A 20 -52.83 5.09 -6.65
C LEU A 20 -53.26 4.51 -5.30
N LYS A 21 -54.34 5.07 -4.73
CA LYS A 21 -55.07 4.48 -3.59
C LYS A 21 -55.94 3.33 -4.10
N SER A 22 -55.85 2.16 -3.48
CA SER A 22 -56.85 1.09 -3.63
C SER A 22 -57.47 0.71 -2.29
N LYS A 23 -58.78 0.51 -2.35
CA LYS A 23 -59.74 0.27 -1.26
C LYS A 23 -59.49 -1.05 -0.51
N GLU A 24 -59.92 -1.07 0.75
CA GLU A 24 -60.04 -2.25 1.60
C GLU A 24 -60.93 -3.33 0.97
N ASN A 25 -60.50 -4.58 1.05
CA ASN A 25 -61.39 -5.73 1.09
C ASN A 25 -60.78 -6.81 1.98
N LYS A 26 -61.56 -7.24 2.98
CA LYS A 26 -61.26 -8.33 3.90
C LYS A 26 -61.59 -9.65 3.22
N ASN A 27 -60.63 -10.56 3.12
CA ASN A 27 -60.88 -11.99 3.34
C ASN A 27 -59.57 -12.71 3.68
N VAL A 28 -59.68 -13.58 4.68
CA VAL A 28 -58.60 -14.29 5.37
C VAL A 28 -58.27 -15.56 4.61
N GLU A 29 -57.00 -15.75 4.27
CA GLU A 29 -56.43 -17.08 4.00
C GLU A 29 -55.02 -17.18 4.63
N VAL A 30 -54.73 -18.38 5.13
CA VAL A 30 -53.72 -18.71 6.13
C VAL A 30 -52.31 -18.87 5.51
N VAL A 31 -51.30 -18.43 6.27
CA VAL A 31 -49.86 -18.30 5.98
C VAL A 31 -49.17 -19.64 5.60
N PRO A 32 -48.08 -19.60 4.80
CA PRO A 32 -46.82 -20.14 5.34
C PRO A 32 -45.57 -19.26 5.11
N SER A 33 -44.82 -19.15 6.21
CA SER A 33 -43.37 -18.97 6.39
C SER A 33 -42.64 -17.71 5.86
N ALA A 34 -41.94 -17.07 6.79
CA ALA A 34 -41.13 -15.88 6.61
C ALA A 34 -39.95 -16.09 5.64
N CYS A 35 -39.76 -15.15 4.72
CA CYS A 35 -38.55 -15.04 3.90
C CYS A 35 -37.40 -14.53 4.79
N GLU A 36 -36.41 -15.38 5.09
CA GLU A 36 -35.22 -14.99 5.84
C GLU A 36 -34.41 -13.91 5.09
N LYS A 37 -34.39 -12.69 5.62
CA LYS A 37 -33.49 -11.63 5.14
C LYS A 37 -32.05 -12.03 5.48
N LYS A 38 -31.26 -12.47 4.48
CA LYS A 38 -29.81 -12.68 4.65
C LYS A 38 -29.15 -11.38 5.12
N LYS A 39 -28.63 -11.37 6.35
CA LYS A 39 -27.90 -10.22 6.91
C LYS A 39 -26.66 -9.94 6.05
N LYS A 40 -26.50 -8.68 5.64
CA LYS A 40 -25.35 -8.23 4.85
C LYS A 40 -24.06 -8.46 5.67
N LYS A 41 -23.06 -9.11 5.08
CA LYS A 41 -21.76 -9.36 5.71
C LYS A 41 -21.09 -8.03 6.04
N GLY A 42 -20.58 -7.89 7.27
CA GLY A 42 -19.84 -6.72 7.71
C GLY A 42 -18.44 -6.68 7.09
N VAL A 43 -18.14 -5.58 6.41
CA VAL A 43 -16.81 -5.27 5.84
C VAL A 43 -16.30 -4.01 6.53
N PHE A 44 -14.98 -3.88 6.65
CA PHE A 44 -14.36 -2.68 7.21
C PHE A 44 -14.88 -1.40 6.50
N ASN A 45 -15.39 -0.45 7.28
CA ASN A 45 -15.82 0.84 6.77
C ASN A 45 -14.86 1.94 7.25
N PRO A 46 -14.09 2.58 6.35
CA PRO A 46 -13.16 3.66 6.70
C PRO A 46 -13.82 4.83 7.44
N GLN A 47 -15.14 5.04 7.28
CA GLN A 47 -15.88 6.09 8.00
C GLN A 47 -15.85 5.91 9.52
N TRP A 48 -15.67 4.69 10.02
CA TRP A 48 -15.52 4.44 11.46
C TRP A 48 -14.29 5.12 12.05
N LEU A 49 -13.26 5.39 11.24
CA LEU A 49 -12.04 6.10 11.66
C LEU A 49 -12.24 7.62 11.81
N ARG A 50 -13.42 8.17 11.44
CA ARG A 50 -13.74 9.58 11.73
C ARG A 50 -14.03 9.81 13.21
N ASP A 51 -14.44 8.77 13.93
CA ASP A 51 -14.62 8.83 15.37
C ASP A 51 -13.25 8.82 16.06
N SER A 52 -12.96 9.90 16.80
CA SER A 52 -11.69 10.06 17.51
C SER A 52 -11.42 8.95 18.53
N GLN A 53 -12.45 8.34 19.10
CA GLN A 53 -12.28 7.24 20.05
C GLN A 53 -11.85 5.96 19.33
N VAL A 54 -12.50 5.62 18.20
CA VAL A 54 -12.21 4.40 17.44
C VAL A 54 -10.88 4.50 16.68
N ASN A 55 -10.58 5.64 16.08
CA ASN A 55 -9.35 5.87 15.31
C ASN A 55 -8.08 5.67 16.16
N SER A 56 -8.19 5.91 17.47
CA SER A 56 -7.06 5.80 18.39
C SER A 56 -6.48 4.39 18.48
N PHE A 57 -7.28 3.34 18.26
CA PHE A 57 -6.87 1.94 18.45
C PHE A 57 -7.24 0.99 17.29
N LEU A 58 -8.07 1.41 16.33
CA LEU A 58 -8.58 0.51 15.29
C LEU A 58 -7.77 0.62 13.99
N ARG A 59 -7.44 -0.53 13.38
CA ARG A 59 -6.80 -0.62 12.06
C ARG A 59 -7.50 -1.66 11.18
N GLU A 60 -7.46 -1.42 9.87
CA GLU A 60 -7.87 -2.41 8.88
C GLU A 60 -6.94 -3.62 8.92
N TYR A 61 -7.51 -4.83 8.78
CA TYR A 61 -6.73 -6.05 8.62
C TYR A 61 -6.72 -6.46 7.15
N LYS A 62 -5.63 -6.12 6.45
CA LYS A 62 -5.54 -6.23 4.98
C LYS A 62 -5.71 -7.65 4.41
N LEU A 63 -5.44 -8.68 5.22
CA LEU A 63 -5.55 -10.08 4.79
C LEU A 63 -7.00 -10.60 4.80
N ASP A 64 -7.89 -9.99 5.59
CA ASP A 64 -9.28 -10.43 5.71
C ASP A 64 -10.19 -9.23 6.00
N SER A 65 -10.96 -8.84 4.98
CA SER A 65 -11.89 -7.70 5.01
C SER A 65 -13.02 -7.82 6.05
N THR A 66 -13.21 -9.02 6.62
CA THR A 66 -14.21 -9.32 7.66
C THR A 66 -13.64 -9.27 9.08
N LYS A 67 -12.35 -8.94 9.20
CA LYS A 67 -11.63 -8.77 10.46
C LYS A 67 -11.01 -7.39 10.55
N ILE A 68 -10.76 -6.97 11.78
CA ILE A 68 -10.11 -5.71 12.11
C ILE A 68 -9.11 -5.92 13.23
N LEU A 69 -8.06 -5.09 13.26
CA LEU A 69 -7.00 -5.14 14.25
C LEU A 69 -7.21 -4.06 15.32
N CYS A 70 -7.18 -4.45 16.60
CA CYS A 70 -7.08 -3.51 17.71
C CYS A 70 -5.62 -3.42 18.16
N ILE A 71 -4.97 -2.28 17.96
CA ILE A 71 -3.57 -2.08 18.36
C ILE A 71 -3.42 -2.00 19.89
N ALA A 72 -4.45 -1.55 20.61
CA ALA A 72 -4.42 -1.54 22.08
C ALA A 72 -4.46 -2.96 22.64
N CYS A 73 -5.20 -3.87 22.02
CA CYS A 73 -5.31 -5.27 22.44
C CYS A 73 -4.30 -6.20 21.77
N ASN A 74 -3.59 -5.72 20.75
CA ASN A 74 -2.74 -6.50 19.86
C ASN A 74 -3.43 -7.77 19.33
N GLU A 75 -4.69 -7.64 18.90
CA GLU A 75 -5.51 -8.78 18.48
C GLU A 75 -6.45 -8.42 17.34
N THR A 76 -6.67 -9.38 16.43
CA THR A 76 -7.68 -9.30 15.39
C THR A 76 -9.00 -9.89 15.83
N PHE A 77 -10.12 -9.24 15.53
CA PHE A 77 -11.46 -9.79 15.80
C PHE A 77 -12.39 -9.60 14.60
N SER A 78 -13.41 -10.46 14.50
CA SER A 78 -14.34 -10.46 13.37
C SER A 78 -15.43 -9.40 13.53
N ILE A 79 -15.77 -8.76 12.42
CA ILE A 79 -16.90 -7.84 12.24
C ILE A 79 -17.96 -8.42 11.28
N HIS A 80 -17.81 -9.69 10.88
CA HIS A 80 -18.58 -10.32 9.83
C HIS A 80 -20.10 -10.24 10.06
N TYR A 81 -20.55 -10.32 11.33
CA TYR A 81 -21.97 -10.42 11.67
C TYR A 81 -22.57 -9.15 12.27
N GLY A 82 -21.78 -8.32 12.96
CA GLY A 82 -22.27 -7.15 13.69
C GLY A 82 -21.68 -5.82 13.23
N GLY A 83 -20.63 -5.82 12.39
CA GLY A 83 -20.03 -4.58 11.87
C GLY A 83 -19.61 -3.64 13.01
N LYS A 84 -20.19 -2.43 13.02
CA LYS A 84 -19.95 -1.44 14.09
C LYS A 84 -20.35 -1.95 15.48
N ASN A 85 -21.40 -2.77 15.58
CA ASN A 85 -21.83 -3.32 16.88
C ASN A 85 -20.77 -4.26 17.49
N ASP A 86 -19.98 -4.96 16.66
CA ASP A 86 -18.89 -5.79 17.14
C ASP A 86 -17.74 -4.94 17.72
N ILE A 87 -17.52 -3.74 17.14
CA ILE A 87 -16.58 -2.73 17.65
C ILE A 87 -17.08 -2.19 18.99
N ASP A 88 -18.35 -1.79 19.08
CA ASP A 88 -18.93 -1.27 20.33
C ASP A 88 -18.92 -2.32 21.44
N ARG A 89 -19.14 -3.59 21.10
CA ARG A 89 -18.99 -4.71 22.04
C ARG A 89 -17.53 -4.89 22.47
N HIS A 90 -16.57 -4.80 21.55
CA HIS A 90 -15.15 -4.89 21.86
C HIS A 90 -14.72 -3.79 22.84
N ILE A 91 -15.14 -2.54 22.62
CA ILE A 91 -14.81 -1.38 23.47
C ILE A 91 -15.25 -1.61 24.92
N LYS A 92 -16.39 -2.27 25.12
CA LYS A 92 -16.95 -2.55 26.44
C LYS A 92 -16.26 -3.70 27.19
N LEU A 93 -15.39 -4.48 26.54
CA LEU A 93 -14.70 -5.59 27.20
C LEU A 93 -13.70 -5.06 28.24
N LYS A 94 -13.70 -5.67 29.44
CA LYS A 94 -12.74 -5.36 30.52
C LYS A 94 -11.28 -5.39 30.04
N ARG A 95 -10.95 -6.35 29.17
CA ARG A 95 -9.62 -6.47 28.55
C ARG A 95 -9.25 -5.22 27.75
N HIS A 96 -10.13 -4.76 26.87
CA HIS A 96 -9.90 -3.55 26.09
C HIS A 96 -9.77 -2.32 26.99
N ILE A 97 -10.67 -2.16 27.97
CA ILE A 97 -10.62 -1.04 28.92
C ILE A 97 -9.28 -0.99 29.67
N ASN A 98 -8.79 -2.13 30.16
CA ASN A 98 -7.51 -2.20 30.86
C ASN A 98 -6.33 -1.90 29.92
N ASN A 99 -6.34 -2.46 28.72
CA ASN A 99 -5.31 -2.20 27.73
C ASN A 99 -5.29 -0.74 27.28
N MET A 100 -6.45 -0.10 27.14
CA MET A 100 -6.59 1.32 26.79
C MET A 100 -6.00 2.25 27.85
N LYS A 101 -6.08 1.89 29.14
CA LYS A 101 -5.44 2.67 30.21
C LYS A 101 -3.92 2.71 30.01
N SER A 102 -3.29 1.55 29.83
CA SER A 102 -1.85 1.44 29.58
C SER A 102 -1.45 2.05 28.22
N PHE A 103 -2.28 1.86 27.20
CA PHE A 103 -2.07 2.40 25.85
C PHE A 103 -2.06 3.93 25.83
N ASN A 104 -3.00 4.57 26.54
CA ASN A 104 -3.08 6.04 26.62
C ASN A 104 -1.91 6.66 27.38
N ILE A 105 -1.44 6.02 28.46
CA ILE A 105 -0.26 6.48 29.23
C ILE A 105 0.99 6.44 28.35
N ASN A 106 1.26 5.31 27.69
CA ASN A 106 2.39 5.17 26.78
C ASN A 106 2.31 6.17 25.63
N ARG A 107 1.11 6.40 25.07
CA ARG A 107 0.90 7.39 24.02
C ARG A 107 1.24 8.80 24.50
N GLN A 108 0.77 9.23 25.67
CA GLN A 108 1.06 10.57 26.20
C GLN A 108 2.56 10.82 26.45
N LEU A 109 3.31 9.81 26.90
CA LEU A 109 4.76 9.89 27.08
C LEU A 109 5.52 10.00 25.74
N ILE A 110 5.05 9.32 24.70
CA ILE A 110 5.64 9.39 23.36
C ILE A 110 5.25 10.70 22.64
N THR A 111 4.01 11.18 22.80
CA THR A 111 3.54 12.37 22.06
C THR A 111 4.16 13.68 22.58
N SER A 112 4.52 13.74 23.87
CA SER A 112 5.16 14.91 24.48
C SER A 112 6.65 15.03 24.13
N THR A 113 7.31 13.91 23.84
CA THR A 113 8.73 13.84 23.43
C THR A 113 8.95 13.92 21.92
N MET A 114 7.88 13.79 21.11
CA MET A 114 7.95 13.73 19.65
C MET A 114 7.19 14.86 18.94
N LYS A 115 6.98 16.02 19.58
CA LYS A 115 6.56 17.20 18.81
C LYS A 115 7.70 17.56 17.85
N PRO A 116 7.47 17.59 16.53
CA PRO A 116 8.51 18.00 15.58
C PRO A 116 8.96 19.41 15.95
N ASN A 117 10.25 19.52 16.22
CA ASN A 117 10.95 20.79 16.28
C ASN A 117 11.97 20.80 15.14
N LYS A 118 12.47 21.99 14.81
CA LYS A 118 13.39 22.17 13.67
C LYS A 118 14.61 21.24 13.74
N GLU A 119 15.18 21.04 14.93
CA GLU A 119 16.36 20.19 15.12
C GLU A 119 16.07 18.70 14.85
N ILE A 120 14.92 18.19 15.30
CA ILE A 120 14.48 16.81 15.04
C ILE A 120 14.28 16.59 13.53
N GLU A 121 13.64 17.55 12.85
CA GLU A 121 13.43 17.49 11.39
C GLU A 121 14.75 17.52 10.62
N GLU A 122 15.66 18.42 10.98
CA GLU A 122 16.99 18.52 10.37
C GLU A 122 17.82 17.25 10.62
N THR A 123 17.74 16.67 11.81
CA THR A 123 18.39 15.39 12.13
C THR A 123 17.82 14.25 11.30
N ALA A 124 16.49 14.15 11.19
CA ALA A 124 15.83 13.14 10.37
C ALA A 124 16.20 13.29 8.88
N ALA A 125 16.28 14.52 8.38
CA ALA A 125 16.72 14.81 7.01
C ALA A 125 18.18 14.39 6.78
N ALA A 126 19.09 14.69 7.72
CA ALA A 126 20.49 14.28 7.64
C ALA A 126 20.63 12.75 7.60
N GLU A 127 19.88 12.03 8.44
CA GLU A 127 19.87 10.57 8.42
C GLU A 127 19.26 10.00 7.13
N GLY A 128 18.19 10.61 6.62
CA GLY A 128 17.61 10.24 5.32
C GLY A 128 18.61 10.38 4.18
N VAL A 129 19.36 11.50 4.13
CA VAL A 129 20.42 11.74 3.15
C VAL A 129 21.55 10.72 3.31
N PHE A 130 21.95 10.42 4.54
CA PHE A 130 22.99 9.45 4.83
C PHE A 130 22.64 8.04 4.33
N VAL A 131 21.42 7.58 4.60
CA VAL A 131 20.92 6.28 4.14
C VAL A 131 20.77 6.26 2.61
N TYR A 132 20.27 7.34 2.01
CA TYR A 132 20.18 7.47 0.56
C TYR A 132 21.56 7.37 -0.10
N HIS A 133 22.55 8.11 0.40
CA HIS A 133 23.92 8.06 -0.10
C HIS A 133 24.49 6.64 0.03
N GLY A 134 24.29 6.01 1.19
CA GLY A 134 24.72 4.64 1.42
C GLY A 134 24.11 3.64 0.44
N GLY A 135 22.81 3.72 0.18
CA GLY A 135 22.13 2.88 -0.82
C GLY A 135 22.64 3.15 -2.24
N LYS A 136 22.80 4.42 -2.62
CA LYS A 136 23.28 4.85 -3.94
C LYS A 136 24.67 4.32 -4.28
N HIS A 137 25.55 4.23 -3.28
CA HIS A 137 26.95 3.79 -3.45
C HIS A 137 27.21 2.37 -2.96
N GLY A 138 26.18 1.60 -2.60
CA GLY A 138 26.33 0.20 -2.17
C GLY A 138 27.05 0.02 -0.83
N HIS A 139 27.01 1.01 0.06
CA HIS A 139 27.62 0.91 1.38
C HIS A 139 26.80 -0.01 2.30
N SER A 140 27.46 -0.96 2.95
CA SER A 140 26.80 -1.85 3.90
C SER A 140 26.25 -1.09 5.11
N TYR A 141 25.11 -1.52 5.65
CA TYR A 141 24.59 -0.94 6.90
C TYR A 141 25.56 -1.12 8.09
N LEU A 142 26.43 -2.13 8.04
CA LEU A 142 27.52 -2.32 9.01
C LEU A 142 28.50 -1.15 8.96
N SER A 143 28.95 -0.75 7.76
CA SER A 143 29.83 0.40 7.58
C SER A 143 29.15 1.70 8.02
N GLN A 144 27.87 1.88 7.70
CA GLN A 144 27.09 3.07 8.06
C GLN A 144 26.95 3.27 9.58
N GLN A 145 26.78 2.19 10.34
CA GLN A 145 26.77 2.25 11.80
C GLN A 145 28.10 2.77 12.36
N CYS A 146 29.23 2.28 11.84
CA CYS A 146 30.56 2.75 12.23
C CYS A 146 30.75 4.23 11.85
N ILE A 147 30.41 4.60 10.61
CA ILE A 147 30.54 5.96 10.10
C ILE A 147 29.74 6.96 10.94
N THR A 148 28.53 6.61 11.40
CA THR A 148 27.75 7.51 12.26
C THR A 148 28.50 7.89 13.54
N ASN A 149 29.22 6.94 14.17
CA ASN A 149 30.02 7.22 15.37
C ASN A 149 31.26 8.07 15.04
N VAL A 150 31.88 7.84 13.88
CA VAL A 150 32.99 8.66 13.39
C VAL A 150 32.54 10.08 13.13
N LEU A 151 31.41 10.28 12.45
CA LEU A 151 30.82 11.59 12.18
C LEU A 151 30.54 12.36 13.48
N LYS A 152 30.02 11.69 14.52
CA LYS A 152 29.85 12.30 15.86
C LYS A 152 31.15 12.81 16.45
N THR A 153 32.24 12.07 16.24
CA THR A 153 33.55 12.40 16.80
C THR A 153 34.16 13.58 16.05
N ILE A 154 34.17 13.52 14.71
CA ILE A 154 34.69 14.56 13.82
C ILE A 154 33.93 15.88 14.02
N PHE A 155 32.60 15.80 14.13
CA PHE A 155 31.71 16.97 14.22
C PHE A 155 31.19 17.20 15.64
N SER A 156 31.92 16.73 16.65
CA SER A 156 31.53 16.82 18.07
C SER A 156 31.32 18.26 18.55
N SER A 157 32.02 19.21 17.94
CA SER A 157 32.00 20.64 18.28
C SER A 157 31.06 21.50 17.42
N SER A 158 30.49 20.95 16.33
CA SER A 158 30.03 21.79 15.20
C SER A 158 28.51 21.90 14.99
N SER A 159 27.67 21.03 15.56
CA SER A 159 26.20 21.22 15.47
C SER A 159 25.42 20.40 16.51
N ALA A 160 24.18 20.79 16.81
CA ALA A 160 23.26 19.97 17.59
C ALA A 160 22.86 18.68 16.83
N ILE A 161 22.74 18.79 15.50
CA ILE A 161 22.45 17.70 14.55
C ILE A 161 23.50 16.58 14.62
N SER A 162 24.78 16.92 14.65
CA SER A 162 25.84 15.89 14.73
C SER A 162 25.80 15.12 16.04
N LYS A 163 25.38 15.76 17.15
CA LYS A 163 25.21 15.10 18.45
C LYS A 163 23.96 14.21 18.48
N SER A 164 22.87 14.66 17.88
CA SER A 164 21.56 13.98 17.87
C SER A 164 21.50 12.83 16.86
N MET A 165 22.21 12.90 15.74
CA MET A 165 22.20 11.89 14.67
C MET A 165 22.49 10.50 15.25
N SER A 166 21.68 9.50 14.97
CA SER A 166 21.88 8.14 15.46
C SER A 166 21.32 7.15 14.47
N CYS A 167 22.11 6.86 13.43
CA CYS A 167 21.71 6.02 12.31
C CYS A 167 22.49 4.69 12.29
N GLY A 168 22.19 3.82 13.26
CA GLY A 168 22.70 2.44 13.25
C GLY A 168 21.99 1.55 12.22
N ARG A 169 22.41 0.28 12.12
CA ARG A 169 21.88 -0.70 11.14
C ARG A 169 20.35 -0.77 11.07
N THR A 170 19.70 -0.93 12.22
CA THR A 170 18.23 -1.06 12.29
C THR A 170 17.52 0.19 11.78
N LYS A 171 18.07 1.37 12.08
CA LYS A 171 17.52 2.64 11.62
C LYS A 171 17.77 2.84 10.13
N CYS A 172 18.97 2.52 9.64
CA CYS A 172 19.28 2.55 8.20
C CYS A 172 18.30 1.66 7.42
N ASN A 173 18.11 0.42 7.87
CA ASN A 173 17.15 -0.50 7.25
C ASN A 173 15.71 0.04 7.31
N SER A 174 15.29 0.57 8.46
CA SER A 174 13.93 1.14 8.60
C SER A 174 13.72 2.35 7.69
N ILE A 175 14.69 3.26 7.58
CA ILE A 175 14.62 4.41 6.66
C ILE A 175 14.59 3.94 5.22
N ALA A 176 15.46 2.99 4.84
CA ALA A 176 15.50 2.46 3.48
C ALA A 176 14.18 1.80 3.08
N VAL A 177 13.66 0.89 3.91
CA VAL A 177 12.48 0.07 3.60
C VAL A 177 11.17 0.82 3.79
N ASN A 178 11.04 1.65 4.83
CA ASN A 178 9.77 2.27 5.20
C ASN A 178 9.63 3.71 4.73
N VAL A 179 10.72 4.37 4.30
CA VAL A 179 10.69 5.78 3.87
C VAL A 179 11.15 5.91 2.42
N LEU A 180 12.40 5.54 2.12
CA LEU A 180 12.99 5.77 0.80
C LEU A 180 12.36 4.89 -0.28
N ALA A 181 12.27 3.57 -0.07
CA ALA A 181 11.72 2.66 -1.06
C ALA A 181 10.26 3.02 -1.43
N PRO A 182 9.31 3.21 -0.48
CA PRO A 182 7.95 3.62 -0.81
C PRO A 182 7.89 4.97 -1.55
N TYR A 183 8.71 5.94 -1.15
CA TYR A 183 8.78 7.25 -1.80
C TYR A 183 9.21 7.13 -3.27
N PHE A 184 10.32 6.44 -3.54
CA PHE A 184 10.83 6.29 -4.91
C PHE A 184 9.91 5.43 -5.78
N THR A 185 9.36 4.34 -5.24
CA THR A 185 8.37 3.52 -5.95
C THR A 185 7.14 4.35 -6.30
N GLN A 186 6.57 5.12 -5.36
CA GLN A 186 5.40 5.96 -5.64
C GLN A 186 5.71 7.04 -6.68
N LYS A 187 6.92 7.62 -6.67
CA LYS A 187 7.36 8.57 -7.68
C LYS A 187 7.38 7.94 -9.07
N VAL A 188 7.98 6.76 -9.21
CA VAL A 188 7.98 5.99 -10.47
C VAL A 188 6.55 5.70 -10.92
N LEU A 189 5.70 5.15 -10.03
CA LEU A 189 4.32 4.81 -10.37
C LEU A 189 3.49 6.03 -10.80
N THR A 190 3.73 7.19 -10.20
CA THR A 190 3.06 8.44 -10.58
C THR A 190 3.47 8.88 -11.98
N GLU A 191 4.76 8.81 -12.31
CA GLU A 191 5.26 9.14 -13.66
C GLU A 191 4.74 8.15 -14.72
N VAL A 192 4.70 6.85 -14.41
CA VAL A 192 4.15 5.82 -15.30
C VAL A 192 2.67 6.06 -15.58
N LYS A 193 1.86 6.39 -14.56
CA LYS A 193 0.44 6.70 -14.74
C LYS A 193 0.23 7.93 -15.63
N GLN A 194 1.12 8.91 -15.59
CA GLN A 194 1.09 10.07 -16.48
C GLN A 194 1.50 9.72 -17.91
N ALA A 195 2.44 8.78 -18.09
CA ALA A 195 2.83 8.28 -19.39
C ALA A 195 1.76 7.39 -20.04
N TYR A 196 0.88 6.79 -19.22
CA TYR A 196 -0.16 5.82 -19.56
C TYR A 196 0.38 4.49 -20.11
N PHE A 197 1.20 4.54 -21.15
CA PHE A 197 1.81 3.37 -21.78
C PHE A 197 3.12 2.99 -21.10
N TYR A 198 3.27 1.69 -20.81
CA TYR A 198 4.47 1.15 -20.20
C TYR A 198 4.72 -0.30 -20.60
N SER A 199 5.94 -0.74 -20.32
CA SER A 199 6.42 -2.10 -20.47
C SER A 199 6.78 -2.64 -19.09
N ILE A 200 6.51 -3.91 -18.84
CA ILE A 200 7.04 -4.62 -17.67
C ILE A 200 8.24 -5.44 -18.11
N MET A 201 9.30 -5.39 -17.33
CA MET A 201 10.46 -6.25 -17.47
C MET A 201 10.65 -7.01 -16.17
N PHE A 202 10.92 -8.31 -16.26
CA PHE A 202 11.22 -9.13 -15.11
C PHE A 202 12.34 -10.10 -15.45
N ASP A 203 13.05 -10.52 -14.41
CA ASP A 203 14.12 -11.51 -14.52
C ASP A 203 14.17 -12.33 -13.24
N ALA A 204 14.74 -13.54 -13.30
CA ALA A 204 14.94 -14.40 -12.14
C ALA A 204 16.38 -14.27 -11.64
N SER A 205 16.56 -13.81 -10.41
CA SER A 205 17.86 -13.77 -9.75
C SER A 205 17.95 -14.86 -8.68
N ASN A 206 18.84 -15.83 -8.90
CA ASN A 206 19.13 -16.90 -7.94
C ASN A 206 20.26 -16.47 -6.99
N LYS A 207 20.01 -16.45 -5.68
CA LYS A 207 21.07 -16.28 -4.67
C LYS A 207 20.96 -17.35 -3.58
N GLY A 208 21.73 -18.42 -3.73
CA GLY A 208 21.62 -19.60 -2.86
C GLY A 208 20.28 -20.29 -3.08
N ASN A 209 19.51 -20.47 -2.01
CA ASN A 209 18.17 -21.09 -2.05
C ASN A 209 17.03 -20.06 -2.22
N THR A 210 17.35 -18.78 -2.30
CA THR A 210 16.35 -17.71 -2.46
C THR A 210 16.32 -17.24 -3.91
N LYS A 211 15.11 -17.10 -4.45
CA LYS A 211 14.85 -16.69 -5.82
C LYS A 211 14.09 -15.38 -5.79
N PHE A 212 14.69 -14.36 -6.39
CA PHE A 212 14.10 -13.03 -6.43
C PHE A 212 13.72 -12.65 -7.86
N PHE A 213 12.51 -12.13 -8.04
CA PHE A 213 12.05 -11.59 -9.32
C PHE A 213 11.90 -10.07 -9.20
N PRO A 214 12.93 -9.29 -9.55
CA PRO A 214 12.76 -7.86 -9.70
C PRO A 214 11.76 -7.57 -10.82
N VAL A 215 10.69 -6.85 -10.49
CA VAL A 215 9.73 -6.35 -11.47
C VAL A 215 10.06 -4.89 -11.75
N CYS A 216 10.44 -4.63 -12.98
CA CYS A 216 10.80 -3.31 -13.48
C CYS A 216 9.77 -2.79 -14.47
N VAL A 217 9.68 -1.47 -14.59
CA VAL A 217 8.93 -0.80 -15.65
C VAL A 217 9.86 0.00 -16.55
N GLN A 218 9.47 0.10 -17.81
CA GLN A 218 10.02 1.00 -18.81
C GLN A 218 8.88 1.82 -19.42
N TYR A 219 9.09 3.13 -19.58
CA TYR A 219 8.07 4.05 -20.07
C TYR A 219 8.71 5.32 -20.66
N PHE A 220 7.93 6.06 -21.45
CA PHE A 220 8.33 7.37 -21.96
C PHE A 220 7.90 8.46 -20.99
N SER A 221 8.88 9.10 -20.35
CA SER A 221 8.64 10.30 -19.54
C SER A 221 8.73 11.55 -20.41
N LYS A 222 8.32 12.70 -19.85
CA LYS A 222 8.46 14.02 -20.52
C LYS A 222 9.90 14.39 -20.89
N ILE A 223 10.89 13.74 -20.26
CA ILE A 223 12.32 13.98 -20.46
C ILE A 223 13.02 12.82 -21.19
N GLY A 224 12.25 11.89 -21.77
CA GLY A 224 12.75 10.75 -22.53
C GLY A 224 12.46 9.39 -21.89
N VAL A 225 13.10 8.34 -22.41
CA VAL A 225 12.86 6.96 -21.98
C VAL A 225 13.43 6.71 -20.59
N LYS A 226 12.61 6.19 -19.70
CA LYS A 226 13.02 5.63 -18.40
C LYS A 226 13.05 4.12 -18.50
N LYS A 227 14.15 3.50 -18.11
CA LYS A 227 14.38 2.05 -18.17
C LYS A 227 14.78 1.52 -16.80
N GLY A 228 14.43 0.26 -16.51
CA GLY A 228 14.91 -0.46 -15.34
C GLY A 228 14.40 0.09 -14.01
N CYS A 229 13.25 0.77 -13.99
CA CYS A 229 12.70 1.29 -12.74
C CYS A 229 12.01 0.16 -11.97
N ILE A 230 12.65 -0.34 -10.91
CA ILE A 230 12.08 -1.39 -10.04
C ILE A 230 10.83 -0.87 -9.34
N ILE A 231 9.74 -1.63 -9.41
CA ILE A 231 8.46 -1.35 -8.72
C ILE A 231 8.12 -2.38 -7.66
N ASP A 232 8.62 -3.61 -7.76
CA ASP A 232 8.50 -4.64 -6.74
C ASP A 232 9.66 -5.65 -6.85
N LEU A 233 9.87 -6.43 -5.78
CA LEU A 233 10.83 -7.53 -5.72
C LEU A 233 10.14 -8.74 -5.11
N ILE A 234 9.80 -9.72 -5.95
CA ILE A 234 9.05 -10.90 -5.53
C ILE A 234 10.04 -11.95 -5.02
N ASP A 235 9.72 -12.61 -3.90
CA ASP A 235 10.46 -13.74 -3.35
C ASP A 235 9.55 -14.97 -3.42
N ASP A 236 9.78 -15.83 -4.42
CA ASP A 236 8.97 -17.01 -4.69
C ASP A 236 9.84 -18.11 -5.32
N ALA A 237 9.66 -19.36 -4.93
CA ALA A 237 10.45 -20.46 -5.50
C ALA A 237 9.81 -21.05 -6.77
N ASP A 238 8.51 -20.83 -7.01
CA ASP A 238 7.78 -21.38 -8.14
C ASP A 238 7.99 -20.53 -9.40
N GLU A 239 8.79 -21.08 -10.31
CA GLU A 239 9.14 -20.50 -11.62
C GLU A 239 8.24 -20.99 -12.76
N SER A 240 7.06 -21.54 -12.47
CA SER A 240 6.10 -21.87 -13.52
C SER A 240 5.60 -20.60 -14.20
N ALA A 241 5.32 -20.70 -15.51
CA ALA A 241 4.79 -19.58 -16.29
C ALA A 241 3.50 -19.00 -15.67
N THR A 242 2.65 -19.88 -15.12
CA THR A 242 1.41 -19.51 -14.45
C THR A 242 1.68 -18.72 -13.17
N ASN A 243 2.56 -19.21 -12.30
CA ASN A 243 2.85 -18.53 -11.03
C ASN A 243 3.51 -17.16 -11.27
N ILE A 244 4.47 -17.09 -12.20
CA ILE A 244 5.10 -15.81 -12.58
C ILE A 244 4.06 -14.84 -13.13
N PHE A 245 3.15 -15.29 -14.01
CA PHE A 245 2.07 -14.48 -14.53
C PHE A 245 1.16 -13.93 -13.41
N GLU A 246 0.71 -14.78 -12.48
CA GLU A 246 -0.14 -14.38 -11.35
C GLU A 246 0.55 -13.38 -10.41
N ASN A 247 1.84 -13.60 -10.15
CA ASN A 247 2.71 -12.71 -9.38
C ASN A 247 2.82 -11.33 -10.05
N LEU A 248 3.07 -11.28 -11.36
CA LEU A 248 3.12 -10.02 -12.12
C LEU A 248 1.77 -9.31 -12.13
N MET A 249 0.67 -10.03 -12.34
CA MET A 249 -0.69 -9.49 -12.27
C MET A 249 -0.98 -8.88 -10.89
N THR A 250 -0.52 -9.52 -9.81
CA THR A 250 -0.63 -9.01 -8.45
C THR A 250 0.14 -7.71 -8.28
N VAL A 251 1.37 -7.64 -8.79
CA VAL A 251 2.20 -6.41 -8.76
C VAL A 251 1.53 -5.27 -9.54
N ILE A 252 0.99 -5.53 -10.74
CA ILE A 252 0.28 -4.52 -11.54
C ILE A 252 -0.92 -3.97 -10.78
N LYS A 253 -1.76 -4.86 -10.23
CA LYS A 253 -2.95 -4.49 -9.45
C LYS A 253 -2.59 -3.67 -8.21
N LYS A 254 -1.58 -4.12 -7.44
CA LYS A 254 -1.09 -3.42 -6.23
C LYS A 254 -0.49 -2.05 -6.55
N SER A 255 0.15 -1.90 -7.72
CA SER A 255 0.72 -0.64 -8.19
C SER A 255 -0.35 0.36 -8.65
N GLY A 256 -1.56 -0.12 -8.95
CA GLY A 256 -2.65 0.65 -9.54
C GLY A 256 -2.27 1.25 -10.89
N LEU A 257 -1.43 0.55 -11.66
CA LEU A 257 -1.13 0.89 -13.04
C LEU A 257 -2.31 0.44 -13.93
N PRO A 258 -2.68 1.21 -14.97
CA PRO A 258 -3.75 0.82 -15.87
C PRO A 258 -3.33 -0.42 -16.68
N PHE A 259 -4.10 -1.50 -16.58
CA PHE A 259 -3.79 -2.72 -17.32
C PHE A 259 -3.79 -2.49 -18.83
N ASP A 260 -4.73 -1.69 -19.34
CA ASP A 260 -4.83 -1.29 -20.75
C ASP A 260 -3.63 -0.45 -21.24
N GLY A 261 -2.81 0.06 -20.30
CA GLY A 261 -1.57 0.77 -20.61
C GLY A 261 -0.36 -0.16 -20.78
N LEU A 262 -0.49 -1.46 -20.50
CA LEU A 262 0.59 -2.42 -20.63
C LEU A 262 0.79 -2.80 -22.11
N THR A 263 1.90 -2.33 -22.69
CA THR A 263 2.19 -2.48 -24.12
C THR A 263 3.15 -3.62 -24.44
N SER A 264 4.00 -4.01 -23.48
CA SER A 264 4.94 -5.11 -23.71
C SER A 264 5.39 -5.80 -22.43
N ILE A 265 5.74 -7.08 -22.56
CA ILE A 265 6.42 -7.87 -21.53
C ILE A 265 7.84 -8.18 -21.98
N GLY A 266 8.81 -7.92 -21.11
CA GLY A 266 10.23 -8.18 -21.34
C GLY A 266 10.82 -9.17 -20.33
N ALA A 267 11.52 -10.19 -20.83
CA ALA A 267 12.21 -11.19 -20.02
C ALA A 267 13.28 -11.90 -20.87
N ASP A 268 14.05 -12.80 -20.24
CA ASP A 268 14.95 -13.71 -20.95
C ASP A 268 14.18 -14.67 -21.88
N ASN A 269 14.87 -15.27 -22.85
CA ASN A 269 14.22 -16.11 -23.88
C ASN A 269 13.98 -17.56 -23.42
N THR A 270 13.83 -17.82 -22.12
CA THR A 270 13.48 -19.16 -21.63
C THR A 270 12.09 -19.57 -22.10
N ASN A 271 11.84 -20.89 -22.22
CA ASN A 271 10.53 -21.40 -22.63
C ASN A 271 9.42 -20.97 -21.68
N VAL A 272 9.71 -20.87 -20.38
CA VAL A 272 8.78 -20.40 -19.34
C VAL A 272 8.36 -18.95 -19.60
N ASN A 273 9.30 -18.07 -19.97
CA ASN A 273 9.01 -16.64 -20.11
C ASN A 273 8.48 -16.30 -21.52
N MET A 274 9.09 -16.90 -22.55
CA MET A 274 8.93 -16.49 -23.95
C MET A 274 8.56 -17.64 -24.90
N GLY A 275 8.23 -18.84 -24.41
CA GLY A 275 7.79 -19.97 -25.25
C GLY A 275 6.50 -19.69 -26.05
N ASN A 276 6.26 -20.49 -27.09
CA ASN A 276 5.12 -20.29 -28.01
C ASN A 276 3.79 -20.90 -27.55
N ASN A 277 3.81 -21.83 -26.59
CA ASN A 277 2.62 -22.55 -26.15
C ASN A 277 2.14 -22.02 -24.79
N HIS A 278 2.80 -22.43 -23.70
CA HIS A 278 2.49 -22.03 -22.33
C HIS A 278 3.68 -21.28 -21.73
N SER A 279 3.65 -19.96 -21.81
CA SER A 279 4.68 -19.07 -21.29
C SER A 279 4.06 -17.83 -20.66
N VAL A 280 4.83 -17.08 -19.88
CA VAL A 280 4.37 -15.80 -19.30
C VAL A 280 3.87 -14.87 -20.41
N TYR A 281 4.61 -14.80 -21.53
CA TYR A 281 4.18 -14.02 -22.69
C TYR A 281 2.85 -14.50 -23.27
N THR A 282 2.66 -15.81 -23.51
CA THR A 282 1.39 -16.28 -24.10
C THR A 282 0.21 -16.08 -23.16
N LEU A 283 0.42 -16.21 -21.84
CA LEU A 283 -0.60 -15.90 -20.84
C LEU A 283 -1.03 -14.43 -20.88
N PHE A 284 -0.09 -13.47 -20.93
CA PHE A 284 -0.43 -12.05 -21.10
C PHE A 284 -1.05 -11.74 -22.46
N ASN A 285 -0.58 -12.38 -23.53
CA ASN A 285 -1.09 -12.14 -24.88
C ASN A 285 -2.54 -12.61 -25.06
N ASN A 286 -3.02 -13.53 -24.21
CA ASN A 286 -4.44 -13.91 -24.18
C ASN A 286 -5.32 -12.83 -23.51
N GLU A 287 -4.74 -11.98 -22.66
CA GLU A 287 -5.45 -10.92 -21.92
C GLU A 287 -5.33 -9.54 -22.58
N ILE A 288 -4.28 -9.31 -23.37
CA ILE A 288 -3.95 -8.01 -23.97
C ILE A 288 -3.79 -8.17 -25.48
N GLU A 289 -4.69 -7.54 -26.23
CA GLU A 289 -4.59 -7.46 -27.68
C GLU A 289 -3.35 -6.65 -28.11
N ASN A 290 -2.62 -7.12 -29.12
CA ASN A 290 -1.43 -6.44 -29.66
C ASN A 290 -0.26 -6.26 -28.67
N LEU A 291 -0.13 -7.15 -27.69
CA LEU A 291 1.01 -7.15 -26.76
C LEU A 291 2.35 -7.39 -27.47
N PHE A 292 3.29 -6.45 -27.32
CA PHE A 292 4.63 -6.61 -27.88
C PHE A 292 5.49 -7.55 -27.03
N LYS A 293 6.26 -8.40 -27.72
CA LYS A 293 7.23 -9.31 -27.12
C LYS A 293 8.61 -8.65 -27.00
N GLY A 294 8.98 -8.23 -25.80
CA GLY A 294 10.30 -7.63 -25.52
C GLY A 294 11.34 -8.71 -25.25
N LYS A 295 12.17 -9.07 -26.24
CA LYS A 295 13.26 -10.03 -26.00
C LYS A 295 14.45 -9.32 -25.34
N LEU A 296 14.80 -9.71 -24.12
CA LEU A 296 16.07 -9.31 -23.50
C LEU A 296 17.17 -10.23 -24.06
N SER A 297 18.17 -9.63 -24.71
CA SER A 297 19.36 -10.32 -25.28
C SER A 297 20.50 -10.34 -24.30
#